data_AF-A0A438AGW8-F1
#
_entry.id   AF-A0A438AGW8-F1
#
_cell.length_a   1.000
_cell.length_b   1.000
_cell.length_c   1.000
_cell.angle_alpha   90.00
_cell.angle_beta   90.00
_cell.angle_gamma   90.00
#
_symmetry.space_group_name_H-M   'P 1'
#
loop_
_entity.id
_entity.type
_entity.pdbx_description
1 polymer ?
#
loop_
_entity_poly.entity_id
_entity_poly.type
_entity_poly.pdbx_seq_one_letter_code
_entity_poly.pdbx_strand_id
1 'polypeptide(L)'
;MAGEAGLVPIEIRLRANVLTTIEAVFEEGPASFLSPLRYCRVDGVAKGYRHGHRGRQRTGRYSTETMQVPRARIENQDGEMMEWRSKVLPR
;
A
#
# COMPACT_ATOMS: atom_id res chain seq x y z
N MET A 1 22.23 8.80 0.21
CA MET A 1 21.78 9.30 1.52
C MET A 1 21.63 10.81 1.42
N ALA A 2 20.58 11.32 0.77
CA ALA A 2 20.35 12.76 0.63
C ALA A 2 18.87 13.00 0.89
N GLY A 3 18.52 13.67 1.99
CA GLY A 3 17.12 13.95 2.29
C GLY A 3 16.82 14.57 3.64
N GLU A 4 17.69 14.43 4.65
CA GLU A 4 17.39 14.95 6.00
C GLU A 4 18.27 16.11 6.45
N ALA A 5 19.32 16.44 5.69
CA ALA A 5 20.17 17.60 5.97
C ALA A 5 19.43 18.90 5.58
N GLY A 6 18.63 19.44 6.49
CA GLY A 6 17.96 20.73 6.35
C GLY A 6 16.46 20.75 6.64
N LEU A 7 15.85 19.61 6.97
CA LEU A 7 14.43 19.56 7.35
C LEU A 7 14.25 19.97 8.81
N VAL A 8 13.29 20.84 9.09
CA VAL A 8 12.95 21.16 10.48
C VAL A 8 12.14 20.02 11.12
N PRO A 9 12.13 19.88 12.46
CA PRO A 9 11.45 18.76 13.14
C PRO A 9 9.96 18.60 12.79
N ILE A 10 9.28 19.71 12.50
CA ILE A 10 7.86 19.68 12.09
C ILE A 10 7.69 19.09 10.69
N GLU A 11 8.60 19.34 9.76
CA GLU A 11 8.55 18.78 8.40
C GLU A 11 8.79 17.27 8.43
N ILE A 12 9.74 16.80 9.23
CA ILE A 12 10.02 15.37 9.41
C ILE A 12 8.75 14.67 9.91
N ARG A 13 8.10 15.23 10.95
CA ARG A 13 6.89 14.64 11.52
C ARG A 13 5.70 14.71 10.57
N LEU A 14 5.55 15.81 9.81
CA LEU A 14 4.50 15.93 8.80
C LEU A 14 4.67 14.88 7.71
N ARG A 15 5.89 14.69 7.20
CA ARG A 15 6.17 13.68 6.17
C ARG A 15 5.87 12.27 6.68
N ALA A 16 6.33 11.94 7.89
CA ALA A 16 6.03 10.64 8.50
C ALA A 16 4.50 10.40 8.60
N ASN A 17 3.74 11.38 9.09
CA ASN A 17 2.29 11.26 9.22
C ASN A 17 1.58 11.11 7.86
N VAL A 18 2.00 11.87 6.86
CA VAL A 18 1.47 11.77 5.50
C VAL A 18 1.80 10.39 4.91
N LEU A 19 3.01 9.88 5.08
CA LEU A 19 3.40 8.55 4.63
C LEU A 19 2.54 7.47 5.30
N THR A 20 2.41 7.49 6.63
CA THR A 20 1.55 6.54 7.36
C THR A 20 0.10 6.60 6.90
N THR A 21 -0.42 7.80 6.62
CA THR A 21 -1.79 7.98 6.13
C THR A 21 -1.95 7.41 4.72
N ILE A 22 -0.99 7.66 3.82
CA ILE A 22 -1.00 7.10 2.46
C ILE A 22 -0.92 5.56 2.50
N GLU A 23 -0.06 5.00 3.36
CA GLU A 23 0.06 3.55 3.55
C GLU A 23 -1.25 2.96 4.09
N ALA A 24 -1.92 3.63 5.03
CA ALA A 24 -3.24 3.21 5.51
C ALA A 24 -4.30 3.20 4.40
N VAL A 25 -4.35 4.26 3.57
CA VAL A 25 -5.25 4.31 2.41
C VAL A 25 -4.94 3.18 1.42
N PHE A 26 -3.67 2.80 1.24
CA PHE A 26 -3.33 1.65 0.41
C PHE A 26 -3.75 0.31 1.00
N GLU A 27 -3.76 0.15 2.33
CA GLU A 27 -4.26 -1.05 2.99
C GLU A 27 -5.77 -1.27 2.75
N GLU A 28 -6.54 -0.20 2.60
CA GLU A 28 -7.99 -0.26 2.33
C GLU A 28 -8.30 -0.82 0.94
N GLY A 29 -7.44 -0.57 -0.05
CA GLY A 29 -7.61 -1.04 -1.42
C GLY A 29 -7.82 -2.56 -1.55
N PRO A 30 -6.87 -3.41 -1.12
CA PRO A 30 -7.05 -4.86 -1.13
C PRO A 30 -8.05 -5.34 -0.07
N ALA A 31 -8.24 -4.60 1.03
CA ALA A 31 -9.24 -4.94 2.05
C ALA A 31 -10.68 -4.86 1.53
N SER A 32 -10.95 -4.14 0.43
CA SER A 32 -12.26 -4.18 -0.22
C SER A 32 -12.54 -5.49 -0.97
N PHE A 33 -11.51 -6.28 -1.30
CA PHE A 33 -11.63 -7.58 -1.98
C PHE A 33 -11.43 -8.76 -1.04
N LEU A 34 -10.73 -8.53 0.07
CA LEU A 34 -10.42 -9.51 1.10
C LEU A 34 -11.29 -9.26 2.34
N SER A 35 -11.30 -10.17 3.30
CA SER A 35 -11.96 -9.89 4.58
C SER A 35 -11.28 -8.68 5.27
N PRO A 36 -12.05 -7.73 5.84
CA PRO A 36 -11.50 -6.57 6.53
C PRO A 36 -10.68 -6.94 7.77
N LEU A 37 -10.92 -8.13 8.34
CA LEU A 37 -10.18 -8.63 9.50
C LEU A 37 -8.99 -9.49 9.07
N ARG A 38 -7.79 -9.16 9.57
CA ARG A 38 -6.59 -10.00 9.41
C ARG A 38 -6.82 -11.35 10.07
N TYR A 39 -6.44 -12.42 9.37
CA TYR A 39 -6.58 -13.82 9.83
C TYR A 39 -8.02 -14.29 10.09
N CYS A 40 -9.03 -13.54 9.62
CA CYS A 40 -10.41 -13.99 9.70
C CYS A 40 -10.62 -15.17 8.74
N ARG A 41 -11.19 -16.25 9.28
CA ARG A 41 -11.71 -17.35 8.46
C ARG A 41 -13.03 -16.88 7.88
N VAL A 42 -13.07 -16.77 6.56
CA VAL A 42 -14.30 -16.47 5.82
C VAL A 42 -15.01 -17.79 5.60
N ASP A 43 -16.30 -17.88 5.88
CA ASP A 43 -17.14 -19.09 5.65
C ASP A 43 -17.36 -19.40 4.14
N GLY A 44 -16.55 -18.83 3.25
CA GLY A 44 -16.56 -19.04 1.81
C GLY A 44 -15.14 -18.91 1.22
N VAL A 45 -15.02 -19.14 -0.09
CA VAL A 45 -13.73 -19.00 -0.79
C VAL A 45 -13.32 -17.53 -0.80
N ALA A 46 -12.31 -17.18 -0.01
CA ALA A 46 -11.69 -15.86 -0.10
C ALA A 46 -11.13 -15.70 -1.51
N LYS A 47 -11.58 -14.67 -2.25
CA LYS A 47 -11.16 -14.37 -3.63
C LYS A 47 -9.75 -13.78 -3.70
N GLY A 48 -8.83 -14.30 -2.88
CA GLY A 48 -7.47 -13.82 -2.76
C GLY A 48 -6.84 -13.97 -1.37
N TYR A 49 -5.57 -13.56 -1.27
CA TYR A 49 -4.81 -13.50 -0.02
C TYR A 49 -3.80 -12.35 -0.02
N ARG A 50 -3.43 -11.91 1.20
CA ARG A 50 -2.37 -10.92 1.41
C ARG A 50 -1.00 -11.56 1.17
N HIS A 51 -0.12 -10.87 0.46
CA HIS A 51 1.19 -11.35 0.03
C HIS A 51 2.31 -10.36 0.44
N GLY A 52 2.18 -9.80 1.64
CA GLY A 52 3.14 -8.86 2.24
C GLY A 52 3.09 -7.47 1.61
N HIS A 53 4.24 -6.79 1.63
CA HIS A 53 4.41 -5.42 1.15
C HIS A 53 5.61 -5.32 0.21
N ARG A 54 5.63 -4.28 -0.62
CA ARG A 54 6.77 -3.92 -1.46
C ARG A 54 7.09 -2.45 -1.29
N GLY A 55 8.35 -2.16 -0.98
CA GLY A 55 8.87 -0.79 -1.04
C GLY A 55 8.81 -0.27 -2.47
N ARG A 56 8.08 0.83 -2.68
CA ARG A 56 8.03 1.54 -3.96
C ARG A 56 8.46 2.97 -3.76
N GLN A 57 9.41 3.41 -4.56
CA GLN A 57 9.76 4.82 -4.64
C GLN A 57 8.67 5.58 -5.39
N ARG A 58 8.16 6.64 -4.77
CA ARG A 58 7.29 7.62 -5.39
C ARG A 58 8.04 8.94 -5.45
N THR A 59 8.32 9.38 -6.67
CA THR A 59 8.82 10.73 -6.92
C THR A 59 7.62 11.66 -7.07
N GLY A 60 7.38 12.48 -6.06
CA GLY A 60 6.50 13.63 -6.14
C GLY A 60 7.24 14.87 -6.66
N ARG A 61 6.51 15.97 -6.80
CA ARG A 61 7.08 17.27 -7.23
C ARG A 61 8.19 17.78 -6.29
N TYR A 62 8.14 17.40 -5.02
CA TYR A 62 8.97 17.98 -3.96
C TYR A 62 9.93 16.98 -3.29
N SER A 63 9.75 15.67 -3.51
CA SER A 63 10.55 14.63 -2.87
C SER A 63 10.43 13.30 -3.61
N THR A 64 11.47 12.49 -3.51
CA THR A 64 11.39 11.04 -3.78
C THR A 64 11.33 10.33 -2.44
N GLU A 65 10.21 9.68 -2.16
CA GLU A 65 10.00 8.96 -0.91
C GLU A 65 9.65 7.50 -1.20
N THR A 66 10.17 6.59 -0.36
CA THR A 66 9.84 5.16 -0.45
C THR A 66 8.66 4.87 0.46
N MET A 67 7.64 4.22 -0.09
CA MET A 67 6.42 3.84 0.62
C MET A 67 6.22 2.33 0.54
N GLN A 68 5.66 1.72 1.58
CA GLN A 68 5.30 0.31 1.58
C GLN A 68 3.93 0.11 0.94
N VAL A 69 3.91 -0.51 -0.25
CA VAL A 69 2.67 -0.80 -0.96
C VAL A 69 2.25 -2.24 -0.65
N PRO A 70 1.00 -2.49 -0.18
CA PRO A 70 0.54 -3.85 0.07
C PRO A 70 0.49 -4.64 -1.23
N ARG A 71 0.88 -5.91 -1.13
CA ARG A 71 0.71 -6.91 -2.18
C ARG A 71 -0.43 -7.84 -1.76
N ALA A 72 -1.34 -8.07 -2.67
CA ALA A 72 -2.33 -9.11 -2.54
C ALA A 72 -2.42 -9.86 -3.86
N ARG A 73 -2.72 -11.15 -3.81
CA ARG A 73 -3.22 -11.87 -4.97
C ARG A 73 -4.73 -11.95 -4.86
N ILE A 74 -5.43 -11.51 -5.89
CA ILE A 74 -6.88 -11.50 -5.98
C ILE A 74 -7.31 -12.26 -7.24
N GLU A 75 -8.45 -12.92 -7.16
CA GLU A 75 -9.08 -13.56 -8.31
C GLU A 75 -9.69 -12.50 -9.22
N ASN A 76 -9.41 -12.56 -10.53
CA ASN A 76 -10.02 -11.69 -11.53
C ASN A 76 -11.43 -12.20 -11.91
N GLN A 77 -12.09 -11.49 -12.83
CA GLN A 77 -13.42 -11.90 -13.31
C GLN A 77 -13.40 -13.25 -14.08
N ASP A 78 -12.25 -13.65 -14.62
CA ASP A 78 -12.03 -14.88 -15.37
C ASP A 78 -11.59 -16.07 -14.48
N GLY A 79 -11.51 -15.89 -13.15
CA GLY A 79 -11.07 -16.92 -12.21
C GLY A 79 -9.54 -17.08 -12.08
N GLU A 80 -8.76 -16.24 -12.74
CA GLU A 80 -7.30 -16.24 -12.66
C GLU A 80 -6.80 -15.40 -11.47
N MET A 81 -5.78 -15.91 -10.78
CA MET A 81 -5.10 -15.19 -9.70
C MET A 81 -4.15 -14.13 -10.26
N MET A 82 -4.46 -12.85 -10.03
CA MET A 82 -3.60 -11.73 -10.39
C MET A 82 -3.13 -10.95 -9.17
N GLU A 83 -1.98 -10.30 -9.30
CA GLU A 83 -1.51 -9.37 -8.28
C GLU A 83 -2.38 -8.11 -8.29
N TRP A 84 -2.94 -7.77 -7.12
CA TRP A 84 -3.64 -6.51 -6.89
C TRP A 84 -2.68 -5.35 -7.13
N ARG A 85 -3.14 -4.38 -7.93
CA ARG A 85 -2.37 -3.20 -8.29
C ARG A 85 -3.15 -1.96 -7.87
N SER A 86 -2.46 -1.08 -7.15
CA SER A 86 -2.99 0.24 -6.79
C SER A 86 -3.24 1.09 -8.04
N LYS A 87 -4.46 1.65 -8.17
CA LYS A 87 -4.84 2.53 -9.29
C LYS A 87 -4.15 3.91 -9.25
N VAL A 88 -3.76 4.34 -8.05
CA VAL A 88 -3.24 5.70 -7.79
C VAL A 88 -1.72 5.80 -8.02
N LEU A 89 -1.02 4.68 -8.16
CA LEU A 89 0.40 4.68 -8.48
C LEU A 89 0.59 4.36 -9.98
N PRO A 90 1.06 5.32 -10.80
CA PRO A 90 1.37 5.08 -12.21
C PRO A 90 2.45 3.98 -12.33
N ARG A 91 2.51 3.30 -13.47
CA ARG A 91 3.43 2.17 -13.72
C ARG A 91 4.89 2.58 -13.63
#